data_AF-A0A2T6ZVT8-F1
#
_entry.id   AF-A0A2T6ZVT8-F1
#
_cell.length_a   1.000
_cell.length_b   1.000
_cell.length_c   1.000
_cell.angle_alpha   90.00
_cell.angle_beta   90.00
_cell.angle_gamma   90.00
#
_symmetry.space_group_name_H-M   'P 1'
#
loop_
_entity.id
_entity.type
_entity.pdbx_description
1 polymer ?
#
loop_
_entity_poly.entity_id
_entity_poly.type
_entity_poly.pdbx_seq_one_letter_code
_entity_poly.pdbx_strand_id
1 'polypeptide(L)'
;MSCVNYDLCASCQRGAQPSRGHTEGHVVYQRIQVGVSTPNGFPLVADGTAPQYPGSPHPFWDRMITESKRPSDRFERLIDSIHNSISLTREPRSGDFEPEKASYIMALLRYPEQDNIFYLFLNSSTQNPHGLAWSDYQILLIYRQCGWDYQEGTRNLEEQIRSVPEEHQETFRPVEHGMPLLTRTGLRDMIVTEALADPQGFCQRFNHLLSVINGPQTALIDLEDRYRFPAGPIGEDCWPISPDREAVAARSMMRDAARAAIEINRHLYGHM
;
A
#
# COMPACT_ATOMS: atom_id res chain seq x y z
N MET A 1 5.76 -34.95 -19.23
CA MET A 1 6.11 -34.55 -20.61
C MET A 1 5.43 -33.21 -20.87
N SER A 2 6.17 -32.14 -21.13
CA SER A 2 5.59 -30.84 -21.51
C SER A 2 5.25 -30.84 -23.01
N CYS A 3 4.11 -30.26 -23.38
CA CYS A 3 3.78 -30.06 -24.79
C CYS A 3 4.66 -28.93 -25.36
N VAL A 4 5.30 -29.16 -26.49
CA VAL A 4 6.10 -28.13 -27.18
C VAL A 4 5.16 -27.25 -28.01
N ASN A 5 5.23 -25.93 -27.82
CA ASN A 5 4.48 -24.92 -28.57
C ASN A 5 2.94 -25.10 -28.51
N TYR A 6 2.40 -25.34 -27.31
CA TYR A 6 0.96 -25.46 -27.10
C TYR A 6 0.47 -24.38 -26.13
N ASP A 7 -0.28 -23.40 -26.65
CA ASP A 7 -0.82 -22.29 -25.89
C ASP A 7 -2.35 -22.41 -25.76
N LEU A 8 -2.87 -22.09 -24.58
CA LEU A 8 -4.30 -21.98 -24.31
C LEU A 8 -4.63 -20.55 -23.88
N CYS A 9 -5.70 -19.97 -24.42
CA CYS A 9 -6.22 -18.74 -23.86
C CYS A 9 -6.87 -18.99 -22.50
N ALA A 10 -6.98 -17.95 -21.67
CA ALA A 10 -7.50 -18.04 -20.30
C ALA A 10 -8.94 -18.58 -20.21
N SER A 11 -9.74 -18.43 -21.26
CA SER A 11 -11.10 -19.00 -21.32
C SER A 11 -11.07 -20.50 -21.63
N CYS A 12 -10.20 -20.97 -22.52
CA CYS A 12 -10.06 -22.39 -22.85
C CYS A 12 -9.43 -23.19 -21.71
N GLN A 13 -8.52 -22.60 -20.94
CA GLN A 13 -7.96 -23.22 -19.74
C GLN A 13 -9.04 -23.45 -18.66
N ARG A 14 -9.87 -22.44 -18.41
CA ARG A 14 -10.95 -22.52 -17.39
C ARG A 14 -12.07 -23.49 -17.77
N GLY A 15 -12.28 -23.72 -19.06
CA GLY A 15 -13.31 -24.64 -19.56
C GLY A 15 -12.90 -26.11 -19.65
N ALA A 16 -11.67 -26.48 -19.26
CA ALA A 16 -11.16 -27.86 -19.32
C ALA A 16 -11.38 -28.57 -20.68
N GLN A 17 -11.22 -27.84 -21.79
CA GLN A 17 -11.29 -28.40 -23.15
C GLN A 17 -9.93 -28.42 -23.83
N PRO A 18 -8.97 -29.26 -23.38
CA PRO A 18 -7.75 -29.47 -24.12
C PRO A 18 -8.02 -30.30 -25.38
N SER A 19 -7.50 -29.87 -26.53
CA SER A 19 -7.56 -30.64 -27.78
C SER A 19 -6.19 -31.19 -28.16
N ARG A 20 -6.17 -32.27 -28.97
CA ARG A 20 -4.95 -32.89 -29.53
C ARG A 20 -3.93 -33.42 -28.50
N GLY A 21 -4.39 -34.24 -27.54
CA GLY A 21 -3.50 -35.04 -26.68
C GLY A 21 -2.89 -34.29 -25.49
N HIS A 22 -3.32 -33.06 -25.23
CA HIS A 22 -3.03 -32.35 -23.98
C HIS A 22 -3.97 -32.85 -22.87
N THR A 23 -3.44 -33.17 -21.69
CA THR A 23 -4.22 -33.66 -20.54
C THR A 23 -4.01 -32.74 -19.33
N GLU A 24 -5.00 -32.65 -18.43
CA GLU A 24 -4.93 -31.81 -17.22
C GLU A 24 -3.73 -32.15 -16.32
N GLY A 25 -3.13 -33.33 -16.47
CA GLY A 25 -1.94 -33.76 -15.74
C GLY A 25 -0.61 -33.14 -16.21
N HIS A 26 -0.62 -32.18 -17.14
CA HIS A 26 0.60 -31.47 -17.55
C HIS A 26 0.90 -30.34 -16.55
N VAL A 27 1.86 -30.60 -15.66
CA VAL A 27 2.05 -29.92 -14.35
C VAL A 27 2.51 -28.45 -14.41
N VAL A 28 2.74 -27.83 -15.57
CA VAL A 28 3.21 -26.43 -15.61
C VAL A 28 2.53 -25.64 -16.73
N TYR A 29 1.48 -24.90 -16.38
CA TYR A 29 0.97 -23.81 -17.22
C TYR A 29 1.82 -22.57 -16.95
N GLN A 30 2.67 -22.19 -17.89
CA GLN A 30 3.40 -20.93 -17.80
C GLN A 30 2.49 -19.83 -18.37
N ARG A 31 1.96 -18.97 -17.49
CA ARG A 31 1.07 -17.88 -17.89
C ARG A 31 1.89 -16.81 -18.63
N ILE A 32 1.80 -16.78 -19.95
CA ILE A 32 2.44 -15.74 -20.77
C ILE A 32 1.54 -14.50 -20.74
N GLN A 33 1.91 -13.48 -19.97
CA GLN A 33 1.38 -12.13 -20.12
C GLN A 33 2.18 -11.44 -21.22
N VAL A 34 1.59 -11.27 -22.40
CA VAL A 34 2.25 -10.55 -23.50
C VAL A 34 2.23 -9.06 -23.17
N GLY A 35 3.37 -8.59 -22.69
CA GLY A 35 3.74 -7.20 -22.45
C GLY A 35 5.22 -7.18 -22.07
N VAL A 36 6.08 -7.13 -23.10
CA VAL A 36 7.56 -7.02 -23.08
C VAL A 36 8.19 -7.12 -21.68
N SER A 37 8.41 -8.36 -21.24
CA SER A 37 9.15 -8.66 -20.01
C SER A 37 10.65 -8.62 -20.31
N THR A 38 11.39 -7.70 -19.68
CA THR A 38 12.81 -7.97 -19.38
C THR A 38 12.87 -8.98 -18.22
N PRO A 39 14.01 -9.67 -18.00
CA PRO A 39 14.11 -10.80 -17.05
C PRO A 39 13.75 -10.47 -15.59
N ASN A 40 13.57 -9.19 -15.27
CA ASN A 40 13.23 -8.71 -13.94
C ASN A 40 11.76 -8.28 -13.78
N GLY A 41 10.85 -8.53 -14.73
CA GLY A 41 9.40 -8.46 -14.47
C GLY A 41 8.80 -7.09 -14.06
N PHE A 42 9.57 -6.01 -14.04
CA PHE A 42 9.08 -4.69 -13.63
C PHE A 42 8.94 -3.75 -14.85
N PRO A 43 7.81 -3.05 -15.03
CA PRO A 43 7.73 -1.98 -16.00
C PRO A 43 8.66 -0.83 -15.60
N LEU A 44 9.36 -0.27 -16.58
CA LEU A 44 10.20 0.92 -16.45
C LEU A 44 9.37 2.07 -15.86
N VAL A 45 9.91 2.73 -14.83
CA VAL A 45 9.58 4.14 -14.54
C VAL A 45 9.88 4.90 -15.83
N ALA A 46 8.84 5.40 -16.52
CA ALA A 46 9.03 5.90 -17.87
C ALA A 46 9.83 7.20 -17.85
N ASP A 47 10.95 7.18 -18.56
CA ASP A 47 11.66 8.37 -19.03
C ASP A 47 10.68 9.20 -19.87
N GLY A 48 10.20 10.31 -19.32
CA GLY A 48 9.74 11.51 -20.04
C GLY A 48 8.78 11.41 -21.25
N THR A 49 8.20 10.25 -21.58
CA THR A 49 7.56 9.98 -22.88
C THR A 49 6.08 9.60 -22.82
N ALA A 50 5.52 9.37 -21.62
CA ALA A 50 4.09 9.10 -21.49
C ALA A 50 3.27 10.33 -21.95
N PRO A 51 2.21 10.16 -22.76
CA PRO A 51 1.37 11.26 -23.21
C PRO A 51 0.59 11.89 -22.04
N GLN A 52 0.22 13.16 -22.19
CA GLN A 52 -0.74 13.81 -21.28
C GLN A 52 -2.17 13.44 -21.70
N TYR A 53 -3.10 13.39 -20.74
CA TYR A 53 -4.50 13.16 -21.06
C TYR A 53 -5.02 14.20 -22.07
N PRO A 54 -5.72 13.78 -23.15
CA PRO A 54 -6.27 14.70 -24.13
C PRO A 54 -7.45 15.48 -23.54
N GLY A 55 -7.38 16.82 -23.51
CA GLY A 55 -8.49 17.72 -23.14
C GLY A 55 -8.06 19.03 -22.46
N SER A 56 -8.74 20.14 -22.78
CA SER A 56 -8.60 21.45 -22.11
C SER A 56 -9.47 21.54 -20.83
N PRO A 57 -9.21 22.50 -19.91
CA PRO A 57 -9.21 22.23 -18.48
C PRO A 57 -10.55 22.53 -17.80
N HIS A 58 -11.46 21.56 -17.69
CA HIS A 58 -12.60 21.61 -16.77
C HIS A 58 -13.14 20.20 -16.45
N PRO A 59 -13.22 19.88 -15.16
CA PRO A 59 -12.07 19.50 -14.37
C PRO A 59 -11.68 18.04 -14.68
N PHE A 60 -10.38 17.78 -14.85
CA PHE A 60 -9.87 16.40 -14.97
C PHE A 60 -10.22 15.58 -13.72
N TRP A 61 -10.28 16.24 -12.57
CA TRP A 61 -10.70 15.63 -11.32
C TRP A 61 -12.20 15.85 -11.14
N ASP A 62 -12.94 14.74 -11.07
CA ASP A 62 -14.31 14.74 -10.55
C ASP A 62 -14.27 14.58 -9.02
N ARG A 63 -15.39 14.19 -8.40
CA ARG A 63 -15.38 13.79 -6.99
C ARG A 63 -14.37 12.64 -6.77
N MET A 64 -13.46 12.85 -5.83
CA MET A 64 -12.51 11.83 -5.37
C MET A 64 -13.24 10.70 -4.66
N ILE A 65 -14.23 11.05 -3.84
CA ILE A 65 -15.08 10.11 -3.13
C ILE A 65 -16.54 10.39 -3.49
N THR A 66 -17.23 9.35 -3.93
CA THR A 66 -18.63 9.36 -4.32
C THR A 66 -19.56 9.44 -3.11
N GLU A 67 -20.85 9.70 -3.36
CA GLU A 67 -21.87 9.77 -2.30
C GLU A 67 -22.07 8.45 -1.55
N SER A 68 -21.71 7.32 -2.18
CA SER A 68 -21.71 6.00 -1.56
C SER A 68 -20.45 5.72 -0.72
N LYS A 69 -19.65 6.77 -0.42
CA LYS A 69 -18.38 6.69 0.31
C LYS A 69 -17.33 5.80 -0.35
N ARG A 70 -17.41 5.63 -1.67
CA ARG A 70 -16.42 4.88 -2.47
C ARG A 70 -15.52 5.82 -3.24
N PRO A 71 -14.23 5.49 -3.43
CA PRO A 71 -13.38 6.25 -4.34
C PRO A 71 -13.97 6.22 -5.76
N SER A 72 -13.80 7.30 -6.53
CA SER A 72 -14.09 7.26 -7.97
C SER A 72 -13.02 6.47 -8.71
N ASP A 73 -13.34 5.95 -9.90
CA ASP A 73 -12.41 5.18 -10.72
C ASP A 73 -11.07 5.90 -10.92
N ARG A 74 -11.13 7.20 -11.17
CA ARG A 74 -9.94 8.03 -11.38
C ARG A 74 -9.11 8.20 -10.09
N PHE A 75 -9.77 8.27 -8.93
CA PHE A 75 -9.07 8.31 -7.65
C PHE A 75 -8.44 6.95 -7.31
N GLU A 76 -9.14 5.84 -7.58
CA GLU A 76 -8.58 4.50 -7.42
C GLU A 76 -7.31 4.32 -8.26
N ARG A 77 -7.36 4.69 -9.54
CA ARG A 77 -6.20 4.61 -10.44
C ARG A 77 -5.06 5.50 -9.99
N LEU A 78 -5.35 6.68 -9.44
CA LEU A 78 -4.32 7.54 -8.86
C LEU A 78 -3.65 6.86 -7.66
N ILE A 79 -4.43 6.30 -6.72
CA ILE A 79 -3.89 5.59 -5.56
C ILE A 79 -3.06 4.39 -6.00
N ASP A 80 -3.46 3.68 -7.06
CA ASP A 80 -2.69 2.58 -7.64
C ASP A 80 -1.34 3.03 -8.18
N SER A 81 -1.31 4.17 -8.88
CA SER A 81 -0.07 4.74 -9.40
C SER A 81 0.84 5.22 -8.27
N ILE A 82 0.29 5.77 -7.19
CA ILE A 82 1.03 6.09 -5.96
C ILE A 82 1.61 4.80 -5.37
N HIS A 83 0.77 3.79 -5.19
CA HIS A 83 1.16 2.49 -4.64
C HIS A 83 2.32 1.88 -5.43
N ASN A 84 2.16 1.80 -6.75
CA ASN A 84 3.17 1.28 -7.66
C ASN A 84 4.46 2.12 -7.63
N SER A 85 4.36 3.45 -7.62
CA SER A 85 5.53 4.32 -7.55
C SER A 85 6.35 4.08 -6.29
N ILE A 86 5.72 4.03 -5.12
CA ILE A 86 6.40 3.76 -3.85
C ILE A 86 6.96 2.33 -3.81
N SER A 87 6.20 1.35 -4.27
CA SER A 87 6.62 -0.06 -4.33
C SER A 87 7.89 -0.26 -5.16
N LEU A 88 8.04 0.50 -6.25
CA LEU A 88 9.17 0.38 -7.17
C LEU A 88 10.39 1.24 -6.76
N THR A 89 10.17 2.31 -6.02
CA THR A 89 11.23 3.28 -5.68
C THR A 89 11.80 3.10 -4.28
N ARG A 90 11.15 2.31 -3.41
CA ARG A 90 11.63 2.03 -2.07
C ARG A 90 11.97 0.57 -1.89
N GLU A 91 13.10 0.33 -1.24
CA GLU A 91 13.48 -1.01 -0.80
C GLU A 91 12.68 -1.41 0.45
N PRO A 92 12.31 -2.70 0.58
CA PRO A 92 12.45 -3.73 -0.46
C PRO A 92 11.48 -3.47 -1.62
N ARG A 93 11.89 -3.71 -2.87
CA ARG A 93 10.97 -3.61 -4.04
C ARG A 93 9.99 -4.77 -4.09
N SER A 94 8.99 -4.71 -3.22
CA SER A 94 7.91 -5.68 -3.07
C SER A 94 6.61 -5.15 -3.67
N GLY A 95 5.68 -6.07 -3.91
CA GLY A 95 4.38 -5.76 -4.50
C GLY A 95 3.48 -4.97 -3.57
N ASP A 96 3.36 -5.37 -2.31
CA ASP A 96 2.52 -4.76 -1.28
C ASP A 96 3.36 -3.97 -0.27
N PHE A 97 2.74 -3.21 0.63
CA PHE A 97 3.45 -2.31 1.54
C PHE A 97 3.75 -2.93 2.89
N GLU A 98 5.05 -3.03 3.19
CA GLU A 98 5.52 -3.21 4.56
C GLU A 98 5.11 -2.00 5.44
N PRO A 99 5.01 -2.20 6.76
CA PRO A 99 4.81 -1.12 7.74
C PRO A 99 5.65 0.13 7.51
N GLU A 100 6.90 -0.02 7.08
CA GLU A 100 7.83 1.07 6.81
C GLU A 100 7.39 1.92 5.62
N LYS A 101 6.83 1.31 4.56
CA LYS A 101 6.28 2.03 3.41
C LYS A 101 4.96 2.72 3.76
N ALA A 102 4.10 2.06 4.55
CA ALA A 102 2.88 2.68 5.05
C ALA A 102 3.22 3.91 5.93
N SER A 103 4.20 3.78 6.82
CA SER A 103 4.75 4.88 7.62
C SER A 103 5.30 6.01 6.74
N TYR A 104 6.03 5.67 5.68
CA TYR A 104 6.57 6.65 4.74
C TYR A 104 5.47 7.44 4.02
N ILE A 105 4.37 6.81 3.61
CA ILE A 105 3.23 7.51 3.00
C ILE A 105 2.56 8.45 3.99
N MET A 106 2.37 8.03 5.24
CA MET A 106 1.83 8.92 6.27
C MET A 106 2.73 10.14 6.51
N ALA A 107 4.06 9.96 6.45
CA ALA A 107 5.02 11.06 6.50
C ALA A 107 4.93 11.98 5.26
N LEU A 108 4.77 11.42 4.05
CA LEU A 108 4.52 12.20 2.83
C LEU A 108 3.19 12.96 2.86
N LEU A 109 2.19 12.45 3.58
CA LEU A 109 0.94 13.16 3.88
C LEU A 109 1.12 14.18 5.04
N ARG A 110 2.34 14.41 5.50
CA ARG A 110 2.70 15.32 6.60
C ARG A 110 1.98 15.03 7.91
N TYR A 111 1.55 13.79 8.16
CA TYR A 111 1.05 13.46 9.49
C TYR A 111 2.17 13.69 10.50
N PRO A 112 1.89 14.39 11.62
CA PRO A 112 2.85 14.47 12.71
C PRO A 112 3.28 13.08 13.16
N GLU A 113 4.50 12.94 13.66
CA GLU A 113 5.02 11.64 14.12
C GLU A 113 4.10 10.97 15.16
N GLN A 114 3.53 11.77 16.08
CA GLN A 114 2.57 11.31 17.09
C GLN A 114 1.22 10.82 16.54
N ASP A 115 0.99 11.03 15.24
CA ASP A 115 -0.23 10.69 14.54
C ASP A 115 0.00 9.68 13.40
N ASN A 116 1.26 9.35 13.12
CA ASN A 116 1.66 8.27 12.21
C ASN A 116 1.78 6.96 13.00
N ILE A 117 0.68 6.22 13.09
CA ILE A 117 0.60 5.00 13.91
C ILE A 117 1.65 3.94 13.52
N PHE A 118 2.01 3.84 12.24
CA PHE A 118 3.03 2.92 11.76
C PHE A 118 4.40 3.30 12.30
N TYR A 119 4.75 4.59 12.20
CA TYR A 119 5.99 5.11 12.78
C TYR A 119 6.04 4.86 14.29
N LEU A 120 4.94 5.11 15.00
CA LEU A 120 4.89 4.94 16.44
C LEU A 120 5.14 3.48 16.87
N PHE A 121 4.54 2.50 16.19
CA PHE A 121 4.79 1.09 16.47
C PHE A 121 6.21 0.68 16.10
N LEU A 122 6.69 1.07 14.93
CA LEU A 122 8.07 0.78 14.49
C LEU A 122 9.10 1.36 15.46
N ASN A 123 8.92 2.60 15.92
CA ASN A 123 9.82 3.23 16.88
C ASN A 123 9.76 2.55 18.25
N SER A 124 8.55 2.25 18.74
CA SER A 124 8.36 1.61 20.05
C SER A 124 8.85 0.16 20.10
N SER A 125 8.96 -0.48 18.93
CA SER A 125 9.48 -1.85 18.79
C SER A 125 10.92 -1.98 19.28
N THR A 126 11.72 -0.92 19.18
CA THR A 126 13.15 -0.92 19.56
C THR A 126 13.36 -1.14 21.06
N GLN A 127 12.32 -0.94 21.87
CA GLN A 127 12.34 -1.16 23.32
C GLN A 127 11.58 -2.43 23.74
N ASN A 128 10.98 -3.16 22.79
CA ASN A 128 10.20 -4.36 23.07
C ASN A 128 11.06 -5.62 22.91
N PRO A 129 10.98 -6.62 23.82
CA PRO A 129 11.72 -7.89 23.69
C PRO A 129 11.40 -8.71 22.43
N HIS A 130 10.29 -8.42 21.76
CA HIS A 130 9.90 -9.04 20.49
C HIS A 130 10.19 -8.15 19.27
N GLY A 131 10.78 -6.97 19.46
CA GLY A 131 11.21 -6.10 18.37
C GLY A 131 10.10 -5.83 17.34
N LEU A 132 10.46 -5.89 16.07
CA LEU A 132 9.54 -5.68 14.95
C LEU A 132 8.36 -6.67 14.93
N ALA A 133 8.49 -7.88 15.48
CA ALA A 133 7.37 -8.82 15.54
C ALA A 133 6.21 -8.29 16.42
N TRP A 134 6.53 -7.53 17.47
CA TRP A 134 5.50 -6.83 18.25
C TRP A 134 4.84 -5.72 17.44
N SER A 135 5.63 -4.90 16.74
CA SER A 135 5.10 -3.82 15.88
C SER A 135 4.17 -4.37 14.80
N ASP A 136 4.60 -5.42 14.11
CA ASP A 136 3.83 -6.11 13.08
C ASP A 136 2.49 -6.60 13.62
N TYR A 137 2.50 -7.23 14.80
CA TYR A 137 1.29 -7.68 15.43
C TYR A 137 0.32 -6.53 15.76
N GLN A 138 0.83 -5.40 16.28
CA GLN A 138 -0.04 -4.23 16.55
C GLN A 138 -0.64 -3.66 15.25
N ILE A 139 0.15 -3.57 14.18
CA ILE A 139 -0.31 -3.08 12.88
C ILE A 139 -1.37 -4.03 12.28
N LEU A 140 -1.15 -5.34 12.39
CA LEU A 140 -2.10 -6.36 11.97
C LEU A 140 -3.46 -6.21 12.68
N LEU A 141 -3.45 -5.91 13.98
CA LEU A 141 -4.69 -5.64 14.72
C LEU A 141 -5.42 -4.41 14.17
N ILE A 142 -4.70 -3.34 13.83
CA ILE A 142 -5.29 -2.15 13.20
C ILE A 142 -5.91 -2.51 11.84
N TYR A 143 -5.18 -3.23 10.97
CA TYR A 143 -5.70 -3.61 9.65
C TYR A 143 -7.00 -4.41 9.78
N ARG A 144 -7.04 -5.40 10.67
CA ARG A 144 -8.25 -6.19 10.95
C ARG A 144 -9.40 -5.35 11.50
N GLN A 145 -9.10 -4.43 12.42
CA GLN A 145 -10.11 -3.61 13.07
C GLN A 145 -10.72 -2.57 12.12
N CYS A 146 -9.93 -2.04 11.20
CA CYS A 146 -10.36 -1.09 10.18
C CYS A 146 -10.88 -1.75 8.90
N GLY A 147 -10.71 -3.07 8.77
CA GLY A 147 -11.10 -3.82 7.57
C GLY A 147 -10.25 -3.46 6.35
N TRP A 148 -9.01 -3.01 6.54
CA TRP A 148 -8.10 -2.74 5.44
C TRP A 148 -7.52 -4.05 4.93
N ASP A 149 -7.58 -4.27 3.62
CA ASP A 149 -7.07 -5.48 3.01
C ASP A 149 -5.55 -5.61 3.16
N TYR A 150 -5.08 -6.79 3.52
CA TYR A 150 -3.68 -7.06 3.80
C TYR A 150 -3.30 -8.51 3.47
N GLN A 151 -2.01 -8.76 3.28
CA GLN A 151 -1.43 -10.10 3.19
C GLN A 151 -0.39 -10.29 4.29
N GLU A 152 -0.11 -11.54 4.64
CA GLU A 152 0.94 -11.87 5.62
C GLU A 152 2.24 -12.20 4.88
N GLY A 153 3.23 -11.34 5.06
CA GLY A 153 4.57 -11.47 4.51
C GLY A 153 5.60 -11.92 5.56
N THR A 154 6.83 -12.13 5.09
CA THR A 154 7.95 -12.52 5.95
C THR A 154 9.00 -11.41 5.95
N ARG A 155 9.36 -10.94 7.15
CA ARG A 155 10.50 -10.02 7.32
C ARG A 155 11.82 -10.74 7.11
N ASN A 156 12.85 -9.98 6.74
CA ASN A 156 14.22 -10.47 6.79
C ASN A 156 14.57 -10.91 8.24
N LEU A 157 15.10 -12.12 8.39
CA LEU A 157 15.38 -12.71 9.71
C LEU A 157 16.42 -11.90 10.51
N GLU A 158 17.47 -11.40 9.84
CA GLU A 158 18.52 -10.60 10.48
C GLU A 158 17.99 -9.23 10.93
N GLU A 159 17.04 -8.66 10.19
CA GLU A 159 16.36 -7.44 10.60
C GLU A 159 15.49 -7.65 11.83
N GLN A 160 14.73 -8.76 11.88
CA GLN A 160 13.96 -9.11 13.08
C GLN A 160 14.88 -9.26 14.31
N ILE A 161 15.98 -10.01 14.19
CA ILE A 161 16.93 -10.20 15.30
C ILE A 161 17.53 -8.87 15.74
N ARG A 162 17.99 -8.04 14.80
CA ARG A 162 18.60 -6.73 15.13
C ARG A 162 17.63 -5.73 15.75
N SER A 163 16.33 -5.91 15.54
CA SER A 163 15.31 -5.03 16.13
C SER A 163 15.04 -5.29 17.61
N VAL A 164 15.52 -6.41 18.13
CA VAL A 164 15.34 -6.83 19.53
C VAL A 164 16.52 -6.29 20.36
N PRO A 165 16.29 -5.81 21.59
CA PRO A 165 17.37 -5.44 22.51
C PRO A 165 18.40 -6.56 22.68
N GLU A 166 19.69 -6.21 22.78
CA GLU A 166 20.80 -7.18 22.74
C GLU A 166 20.64 -8.31 23.75
N GLU A 167 20.15 -8.00 24.96
CA GLU A 167 19.89 -8.96 26.04
C GLU A 167 18.83 -10.02 25.73
N HIS A 168 18.01 -9.80 24.70
CA HIS A 168 16.94 -10.70 24.28
C HIS A 168 17.25 -11.46 22.99
N GLN A 169 18.26 -11.05 22.22
CA GLN A 169 18.56 -11.61 20.89
C GLN A 169 18.88 -13.11 20.92
N GLU A 170 19.59 -13.60 21.92
CA GLU A 170 19.96 -15.03 22.02
C GLU A 170 18.74 -15.96 22.17
N THR A 171 17.69 -15.45 22.83
CA THR A 171 16.46 -16.21 23.10
C THR A 171 15.35 -15.94 22.10
N PHE A 172 15.50 -14.90 21.28
CA PHE A 172 14.52 -14.51 20.29
C PHE A 172 14.31 -15.61 19.25
N ARG A 173 13.05 -15.75 18.82
CA ARG A 173 12.64 -16.65 17.75
C ARG A 173 11.93 -15.80 16.70
N PRO A 174 12.56 -15.59 15.53
CA PRO A 174 11.94 -14.85 14.45
C PRO A 174 10.59 -15.44 14.06
N VAL A 175 9.66 -14.56 13.67
CA VAL A 175 8.35 -14.96 13.20
C VAL A 175 8.38 -15.03 11.67
N GLU A 176 8.04 -16.19 11.13
CA GLU A 176 7.74 -16.34 9.71
C GLU A 176 6.27 -15.97 9.45
N HIS A 177 6.00 -15.31 8.32
CA HIS A 177 4.63 -14.94 7.93
C HIS A 177 3.88 -14.07 8.95
N GLY A 178 4.58 -13.21 9.70
CA GLY A 178 3.97 -12.33 10.70
C GLY A 178 3.78 -10.87 10.26
N MET A 179 4.41 -10.46 9.15
CA MET A 179 4.44 -9.05 8.75
C MET A 179 3.19 -8.68 7.97
N PRO A 180 2.39 -7.71 8.42
CA PRO A 180 1.21 -7.28 7.68
C PRO A 180 1.64 -6.41 6.50
N LEU A 181 1.47 -6.94 5.29
CA LEU A 181 1.67 -6.23 4.04
C LEU A 181 0.34 -5.59 3.62
N LEU A 182 0.26 -4.26 3.66
CA LEU A 182 -0.93 -3.53 3.21
C LEU A 182 -1.04 -3.66 1.69
N THR A 183 -2.12 -4.26 1.22
CA THR A 183 -2.32 -4.43 -0.22
C THR A 183 -2.65 -3.09 -0.87
N ARG A 184 -2.64 -3.08 -2.20
CA ARG A 184 -3.20 -1.97 -2.97
C ARG A 184 -4.62 -1.60 -2.56
N THR A 185 -5.49 -2.59 -2.34
CA THR A 185 -6.87 -2.37 -1.88
C THR A 185 -6.86 -1.78 -0.48
N GLY A 186 -6.07 -2.32 0.45
CA GLY A 186 -5.95 -1.78 1.80
C GLY A 186 -5.42 -0.35 1.85
N LEU A 187 -4.49 0.01 0.96
CA LEU A 187 -4.04 1.41 0.83
C LEU A 187 -5.19 2.32 0.41
N ARG A 188 -6.01 1.90 -0.56
CA ARG A 188 -7.19 2.67 -0.98
C ARG A 188 -8.16 2.85 0.18
N ASP A 189 -8.46 1.78 0.91
CA ASP A 189 -9.36 1.82 2.07
C ASP A 189 -8.83 2.76 3.16
N MET A 190 -7.53 2.71 3.44
CA MET A 190 -6.86 3.63 4.37
C MET A 190 -6.97 5.09 3.93
N ILE A 191 -6.64 5.38 2.67
CA ILE A 191 -6.68 6.74 2.10
C ILE A 191 -8.10 7.29 2.09
N VAL A 192 -9.09 6.47 1.72
CA VAL A 192 -10.52 6.86 1.75
C VAL A 192 -10.98 7.10 3.18
N THR A 193 -10.58 6.25 4.14
CA THR A 193 -10.91 6.43 5.56
C THR A 193 -10.38 7.77 6.08
N GLU A 194 -9.11 8.10 5.81
CA GLU A 194 -8.52 9.37 6.23
C GLU A 194 -9.16 10.58 5.54
N ALA A 195 -9.43 10.49 4.23
CA ALA A 195 -10.12 11.51 3.47
C ALA A 195 -11.56 11.75 3.95
N LEU A 196 -12.27 10.72 4.38
CA LEU A 196 -13.61 10.85 4.97
C LEU A 196 -13.55 11.42 6.40
N ALA A 197 -12.50 11.10 7.17
CA ALA A 197 -12.38 11.55 8.56
C ALA A 197 -11.98 13.03 8.69
N ASP A 198 -11.25 13.59 7.73
CA ASP A 198 -10.89 15.01 7.67
C ASP A 198 -10.72 15.46 6.20
N PRO A 199 -11.82 15.69 5.46
CA PRO A 199 -11.73 15.95 4.03
C PRO A 199 -10.87 17.16 3.66
N GLN A 200 -11.01 18.25 4.42
CA GLN A 200 -10.31 19.50 4.14
C GLN A 200 -8.83 19.41 4.50
N GLY A 201 -8.51 18.89 5.69
CA GLY A 201 -7.11 18.66 6.06
C GLY A 201 -6.45 17.61 5.17
N PHE A 202 -7.16 16.54 4.81
CA PHE A 202 -6.65 15.51 3.93
C PHE A 202 -6.41 16.01 2.51
N CYS A 203 -7.29 16.83 1.93
CA CYS A 203 -7.06 17.48 0.64
C CYS A 203 -5.70 18.19 0.58
N GLN A 204 -5.39 19.00 1.59
CA GLN A 204 -4.11 19.72 1.69
C GLN A 204 -2.92 18.77 1.79
N ARG A 205 -3.04 17.72 2.62
CA ARG A 205 -2.01 16.68 2.80
C ARG A 205 -1.77 15.87 1.54
N PHE A 206 -2.84 15.49 0.85
CA PHE A 206 -2.79 14.69 -0.36
C PHE A 206 -2.20 15.48 -1.53
N ASN A 207 -2.58 16.75 -1.69
CA ASN A 207 -1.95 17.64 -2.67
C ASN A 207 -0.46 17.85 -2.38
N HIS A 208 -0.06 17.90 -1.11
CA HIS A 208 1.37 17.91 -0.77
C HIS A 208 2.08 16.61 -1.18
N LEU A 209 1.50 15.45 -0.85
CA LEU A 209 2.03 14.16 -1.29
C LEU A 209 2.20 14.13 -2.82
N LEU A 210 1.19 14.56 -3.58
CA LEU A 210 1.26 14.64 -5.04
C LEU A 210 2.35 15.60 -5.52
N SER A 211 2.56 16.74 -4.88
CA SER A 211 3.63 17.67 -5.25
C SER A 211 5.03 17.06 -5.10
N VAL A 212 5.19 16.11 -4.18
CA VAL A 212 6.46 15.41 -3.92
C VAL A 212 6.67 14.28 -4.94
N ILE A 213 5.65 13.46 -5.20
CA ILE A 213 5.81 12.22 -6.00
C ILE A 213 5.36 12.35 -7.47
N ASN A 214 4.61 13.41 -7.80
CA ASN A 214 4.14 13.77 -9.14
C ASN A 214 4.66 15.16 -9.56
N GLY A 215 5.91 15.45 -9.20
CA GLY A 215 6.57 16.75 -9.40
C GLY A 215 7.29 16.89 -10.75
N PRO A 216 8.01 18.01 -10.98
CA PRO A 216 8.67 18.31 -12.25
C PRO A 216 9.66 17.24 -12.75
N GLN A 217 10.18 16.40 -11.85
CA GLN A 217 11.17 15.37 -12.13
C GLN A 217 10.59 13.95 -12.15
N THR A 218 9.31 13.77 -11.82
CA THR A 218 8.68 12.44 -11.72
C THR A 218 7.20 12.55 -12.06
N ALA A 219 6.74 11.76 -13.02
CA ALA A 219 5.33 11.73 -13.40
C ALA A 219 4.68 10.43 -12.92
N LEU A 220 3.59 10.56 -12.16
CA LEU A 220 2.67 9.46 -11.94
C LEU A 220 1.95 9.15 -13.25
N ILE A 221 2.00 7.89 -13.64
CA ILE A 221 1.40 7.37 -14.86
C ILE A 221 0.20 6.54 -14.46
N ASP A 222 -0.96 6.81 -15.05
CA ASP A 222 -2.12 5.93 -14.98
C ASP A 222 -1.72 4.57 -15.56
N LEU A 223 -1.77 3.53 -14.72
CA LEU A 223 -1.30 2.20 -15.10
C LEU A 223 -2.20 1.53 -16.14
N GLU A 224 -3.46 1.96 -16.24
CA GLU A 224 -4.45 1.46 -17.18
C GLU A 224 -4.33 2.18 -18.52
N ASP A 225 -4.46 3.50 -18.52
CA ASP A 225 -4.51 4.27 -19.78
C ASP A 225 -3.12 4.70 -20.27
N ARG A 226 -2.08 4.55 -19.45
CA ARG A 226 -0.67 4.94 -19.73
C ARG A 226 -0.46 6.43 -19.99
N TYR A 227 -1.40 7.28 -19.55
CA TYR A 227 -1.26 8.73 -19.55
C TYR A 227 -0.70 9.25 -18.23
N ARG A 228 -0.12 10.44 -18.24
CA ARG A 228 0.29 11.12 -17.00
C ARG A 228 -0.89 11.73 -16.28
N PHE A 229 -0.94 11.54 -14.97
CA PHE A 229 -1.81 12.36 -14.13
C PHE A 229 -1.37 13.83 -14.16
N PRO A 230 -2.31 14.80 -14.13
CA PRO A 230 -1.96 16.20 -14.01
C PRO A 230 -1.12 16.46 -12.76
N ALA A 231 -0.09 17.29 -12.89
CA ALA A 231 0.78 17.70 -11.77
C ALA A 231 0.16 18.83 -10.91
N GLY A 232 -0.97 19.41 -11.35
CA GLY A 232 -1.68 20.45 -10.61
C GLY A 232 -2.43 19.91 -9.40
N PRO A 233 -2.74 20.77 -8.40
CA PRO A 233 -3.50 20.36 -7.23
C PRO A 233 -4.92 19.92 -7.60
N ILE A 234 -5.45 18.97 -6.84
CA ILE A 234 -6.86 18.59 -6.83
C ILE A 234 -7.64 19.69 -6.10
N GLY A 235 -8.73 20.16 -6.71
CA GLY A 235 -9.60 21.19 -6.13
C GLY A 235 -10.34 20.71 -4.87
N GLU A 236 -10.61 21.62 -3.93
CA GLU A 236 -11.35 21.33 -2.70
C GLU A 236 -12.78 20.83 -2.97
N ASP A 237 -13.37 21.24 -4.10
CA ASP A 237 -14.67 20.83 -4.60
C ASP A 237 -14.73 19.35 -5.04
N CYS A 238 -13.58 18.71 -5.22
CA CYS A 238 -13.47 17.29 -5.52
C CYS A 238 -13.60 16.41 -4.26
N TRP A 239 -13.49 16.98 -3.05
CA TRP A 239 -13.49 16.24 -1.79
C TRP A 239 -14.85 16.33 -1.07
N PRO A 240 -15.15 15.39 -0.15
CA PRO A 240 -16.33 15.51 0.71
C PRO A 240 -16.36 16.83 1.48
N ILE A 241 -17.54 17.44 1.61
CA ILE A 241 -17.67 18.76 2.27
C ILE A 241 -17.54 18.65 3.79
N SER A 242 -18.02 17.55 4.36
CA SER A 242 -18.06 17.33 5.80
C SER A 242 -17.47 15.97 6.19
N PRO A 243 -16.82 15.86 7.36
CA PRO A 243 -16.35 14.58 7.87
C PRO A 243 -17.48 13.56 8.00
N ASP A 244 -17.15 12.31 7.66
CA ASP A 244 -18.01 11.17 7.93
C ASP A 244 -17.84 10.68 9.37
N ARG A 245 -18.95 10.44 10.07
CA ARG A 245 -18.92 10.07 11.49
C ARG A 245 -18.25 8.72 11.74
N GLU A 246 -18.45 7.75 10.86
CA GLU A 246 -17.88 6.40 11.02
C GLU A 246 -16.38 6.46 10.78
N ALA A 247 -15.94 7.18 9.74
CA ALA A 247 -14.52 7.38 9.46
C ALA A 247 -13.81 8.15 10.60
N VAL A 248 -14.43 9.20 11.15
CA VAL A 248 -13.89 9.93 12.32
C VAL A 248 -13.74 9.01 13.53
N ALA A 249 -14.76 8.18 13.81
CA ALA A 249 -14.70 7.22 14.91
C ALA A 249 -13.62 6.17 14.69
N ALA A 250 -13.52 5.61 13.49
CA ALA A 250 -12.48 4.65 13.12
C ALA A 250 -11.08 5.25 13.30
N ARG A 251 -10.86 6.49 12.86
CA ARG A 251 -9.58 7.20 13.05
C ARG A 251 -9.24 7.45 14.51
N SER A 252 -10.21 7.87 15.32
CA SER A 252 -9.98 8.05 16.77
C SER A 252 -9.61 6.74 17.43
N MET A 253 -10.39 5.69 17.15
CA MET A 253 -10.17 4.35 17.67
C MET A 253 -8.77 3.81 17.32
N MET A 254 -8.31 3.95 16.08
CA MET A 254 -6.95 3.56 15.69
C MET A 254 -5.88 4.26 16.52
N ARG A 255 -6.01 5.59 16.70
CA ARG A 255 -5.06 6.40 17.47
C ARG A 255 -5.05 6.01 18.93
N ASP A 256 -6.23 5.83 19.51
CA ASP A 256 -6.38 5.49 20.93
C ASP A 256 -5.84 4.08 21.19
N ALA A 257 -6.12 3.12 20.31
CA ALA A 257 -5.56 1.77 20.37
C ALA A 257 -4.03 1.78 20.26
N ALA A 258 -3.48 2.54 19.31
CA ALA A 258 -2.03 2.66 19.15
C ALA A 258 -1.36 3.27 20.39
N ARG A 259 -1.92 4.36 20.93
CA ARG A 259 -1.40 5.00 22.14
C ARG A 259 -1.45 4.07 23.34
N ALA A 260 -2.57 3.37 23.55
CA ALA A 260 -2.72 2.42 24.64
C ALA A 260 -1.70 1.27 24.56
N ALA A 261 -1.52 0.69 23.36
CA ALA A 261 -0.53 -0.37 23.15
C ALA A 261 0.91 0.10 23.43
N ILE A 262 1.26 1.32 23.03
CA ILE A 262 2.59 1.92 23.28
C ILE A 262 2.77 2.25 24.76
N GLU A 263 1.75 2.74 25.44
CA GLU A 263 1.80 3.02 26.88
C GLU A 263 2.00 1.73 27.69
N ILE A 264 1.30 0.66 27.33
CA ILE A 264 1.51 -0.68 27.92
C ILE A 264 2.95 -1.14 27.67
N ASN A 265 3.45 -1.02 26.43
CA ASN A 265 4.82 -1.37 26.09
C ASN A 265 5.84 -0.61 26.95
N ARG A 266 5.64 0.70 27.11
CA ARG A 266 6.52 1.55 27.93
C ARG A 266 6.47 1.19 29.41
N HIS A 267 5.30 0.84 29.94
CA HIS A 267 5.19 0.42 31.34
C HIS A 267 5.84 -0.93 31.61
N LEU A 268 5.77 -1.85 30.65
CA LEU A 268 6.37 -3.18 30.80
C LEU A 268 7.89 -3.17 30.58
N TYR A 269 8.40 -2.32 29.68
CA TYR A 269 9.78 -2.43 29.20
C TYR A 269 10.58 -1.12 29.19
N GLY A 270 9.96 0.04 29.43
CA GLY A 270 10.60 1.37 29.35
C GLY A 270 11.47 1.77 30.55
N HIS A 271 11.80 0.84 31.44
CA HIS A 271 12.66 1.04 32.60
C HIS A 271 13.98 0.25 32.57
N MET A 272 14.29 -0.39 31.43
CA MET A 272 15.59 -1.01 31.17
C MET A 272 16.52 -0.03 30.47
#